data_AF-A0A2N1W1R4-F1
#
_entry.id   AF-A0A2N1W1R4-F1
#
_cell.length_a   1.000
_cell.length_b   1.000
_cell.length_c   1.000
_cell.angle_alpha   90.00
_cell.angle_beta   90.00
_cell.angle_gamma   90.00
#
_symmetry.space_group_name_H-M   'P 1'
#
loop_
_entity.id
_entity.type
_entity.pdbx_description
1 polymer ?
#
loop_
_entity_poly.entity_id
_entity_poly.type
_entity_poly.pdbx_seq_one_letter_code
_entity_poly.pdbx_strand_id
1 'polypeptide(L)'
;MIEGVDRVVPGELEATPAQLLTTFPAAVLRHQVSCGQDIVHVTPADAHRILEWLRDDPSQRFDYLTDLTCVEYRDPELPLEVVYQLRSLERRVDLRVKIPLNPDGPLVVATVTDLWAGADWLEREAYDM
;
A
#
# COMPACT_ATOMS: atom_id res chain seq x y z
N MET A 1 24.02 -28.31 7.46
CA MET A 1 24.71 -27.85 6.24
C MET A 1 23.65 -27.68 5.17
N ILE A 2 23.01 -26.51 5.15
CA ILE A 2 22.19 -26.00 4.06
C ILE A 2 22.51 -24.52 4.07
N GLU A 3 23.55 -24.21 3.29
CA GLU A 3 24.03 -22.85 3.05
C GLU A 3 23.07 -22.17 2.07
N GLY A 4 22.82 -20.88 2.27
CA GLY A 4 22.22 -20.01 1.26
C GLY A 4 20.71 -19.76 1.40
N VAL A 5 20.26 -19.23 2.54
CA VAL A 5 19.18 -18.24 2.47
C VAL A 5 19.86 -16.95 2.05
N ASP A 6 19.68 -16.61 0.78
CA ASP A 6 20.15 -15.37 0.17
C ASP A 6 19.66 -14.22 1.06
N ARG A 7 20.59 -13.60 1.80
CA ARG A 7 20.29 -12.37 2.52
C ARG A 7 20.07 -11.35 1.42
N VAL A 8 18.82 -10.95 1.22
CA VAL A 8 18.51 -9.72 0.48
C VAL A 8 19.34 -8.62 1.12
N VAL A 9 20.43 -8.26 0.46
CA VAL A 9 21.25 -7.11 0.80
C VAL A 9 20.37 -5.89 0.53
N PRO A 10 20.02 -5.07 1.54
CA PRO A 10 19.31 -3.82 1.30
C PRO A 10 20.23 -2.95 0.45
N GLY A 11 19.89 -2.77 -0.83
CA GLY A 11 20.50 -1.74 -1.65
C GLY A 11 20.18 -0.38 -1.03
N GLU A 12 21.21 0.45 -0.86
CA GLU A 12 21.15 1.80 -0.32
C GLU A 12 20.26 2.71 -1.18
N LEU A 13 18.94 2.63 -0.93
CA LEU A 13 17.93 3.63 -1.25
C LEU A 13 17.02 3.65 -0.03
N GLU A 14 17.15 4.71 0.79
CA GLU A 14 16.53 4.88 2.11
C GLU A 14 15.11 4.30 2.24
N ALA A 15 14.81 3.78 3.43
CA ALA A 15 13.59 3.03 3.72
C ALA A 15 12.32 3.82 3.38
N THR A 16 11.58 3.35 2.36
CA THR A 16 10.27 3.87 1.94
C THR A 16 9.36 4.28 3.10
N PRO A 17 9.20 3.46 4.17
CA PRO A 17 8.30 3.82 5.27
C PRO A 17 8.76 5.07 6.02
N ALA A 18 10.07 5.28 6.19
CA ALA A 18 10.61 6.45 6.88
C ALA A 18 10.39 7.73 6.07
N GLN A 19 10.60 7.67 4.75
CA GLN A 19 10.35 8.80 3.86
C GLN A 19 8.85 9.11 3.75
N LEU A 20 8.00 8.09 3.71
CA LEU A 20 6.55 8.23 3.71
C LEU A 20 6.04 8.88 5.02
N LEU A 21 6.56 8.46 6.18
CA LEU A 21 6.27 9.07 7.48
C LEU A 21 6.74 10.54 7.57
N THR A 22 7.84 10.88 6.91
CA THR A 22 8.37 12.24 6.90
C THR A 22 7.60 13.15 5.94
N THR A 23 7.18 12.61 4.79
CA THR A 23 6.50 13.36 3.72
C THR A 23 5.01 13.56 4.03
N PHE A 24 4.38 12.60 4.70
CA PHE A 24 2.95 12.59 5.01
C PHE A 24 2.66 12.32 6.50
N PRO A 25 3.23 13.09 7.45
CA PRO A 25 3.19 12.75 8.87
C PRO A 25 1.77 12.67 9.46
N ALA A 26 0.83 13.46 8.95
CA ALA A 26 -0.56 13.46 9.43
C ALA A 26 -1.46 12.41 8.75
N ALA A 27 -1.03 11.87 7.60
CA ALA A 27 -1.83 10.91 6.83
C ALA A 27 -1.50 9.46 7.18
N VAL A 28 -0.31 9.19 7.72
CA VAL A 28 0.09 7.83 8.11
C VAL A 28 -0.45 7.52 9.50
N LEU A 29 -1.40 6.60 9.56
CA LEU A 29 -2.07 6.19 10.79
C LEU A 29 -1.26 5.16 11.56
N ARG A 30 -0.59 4.25 10.84
CA ARG A 30 0.16 3.14 11.43
C ARG A 30 1.16 2.58 10.44
N HIS A 31 2.36 2.26 10.92
CA HIS A 31 3.33 1.43 10.21
C HIS A 31 3.58 0.15 11.00
N GLN A 32 3.70 -0.98 10.31
CA GLN A 32 4.07 -2.25 10.90
C GLN A 32 4.85 -3.10 9.89
N VAL A 33 5.62 -4.05 10.41
CA VAL A 33 6.30 -5.07 9.61
C VAL A 33 5.72 -6.43 9.97
N SER A 34 5.32 -7.19 8.96
CA SER A 34 4.82 -8.56 9.13
C SER A 34 5.47 -9.47 8.12
N CYS A 35 6.06 -10.59 8.57
CA CYS A 35 6.77 -11.55 7.71
C CYS A 35 7.81 -10.90 6.78
N GLY A 36 8.47 -9.83 7.22
CA GLY A 36 9.46 -9.11 6.43
C GLY A 36 8.91 -8.11 5.40
N GLN A 37 7.59 -7.90 5.37
CA GLN A 37 6.94 -6.93 4.49
C GLN A 37 6.44 -5.71 5.28
N ASP A 38 6.70 -4.52 4.75
CA ASP A 38 6.18 -3.27 5.28
C ASP A 38 4.70 -3.10 4.96
N ILE A 39 3.93 -2.67 5.97
CA ILE A 39 2.50 -2.38 5.85
C ILE A 39 2.26 -1.00 6.47
N VAL A 40 1.72 -0.09 5.68
CA VAL A 40 1.38 1.27 6.11
C VAL A 40 -0.13 1.48 5.99
N HIS A 41 -0.73 2.05 7.02
CA HIS A 41 -2.14 2.47 7.02
C HIS A 41 -2.17 3.96 6.81
N VAL A 42 -2.97 4.41 5.85
CA VAL A 42 -3.07 5.83 5.48
C VAL A 42 -4.52 6.30 5.49
N THR A 43 -4.73 7.61 5.66
CA THR A 43 -6.06 8.21 5.59
C THR A 43 -6.66 8.04 4.18
N PRO A 44 -7.99 7.83 4.07
CA PRO A 44 -8.66 7.78 2.77
C PRO A 44 -8.50 9.06 1.96
N ALA A 45 -8.47 10.21 2.64
CA ALA A 45 -8.37 11.53 2.02
C ALA A 45 -7.02 11.76 1.31
N ASP A 46 -5.93 11.19 1.83
CA ASP A 46 -4.58 11.35 1.27
C ASP A 46 -4.13 10.14 0.44
N ALA A 47 -4.93 9.07 0.39
CA ALA A 47 -4.57 7.81 -0.24
C ALA A 47 -4.08 7.98 -1.69
N HIS A 48 -4.83 8.68 -2.53
CA HIS A 48 -4.46 8.90 -3.94
C HIS A 48 -3.14 9.67 -4.06
N ARG A 49 -2.99 10.78 -3.32
CA ARG A 49 -1.77 11.60 -3.30
C ARG A 49 -0.54 10.80 -2.85
N ILE A 50 -0.71 9.90 -1.88
CA ILE A 50 0.36 9.02 -1.39
C ILE A 50 0.71 7.96 -2.44
N LEU A 51 -0.29 7.35 -3.07
CA LEU A 51 -0.09 6.34 -4.11
C LEU A 51 0.57 6.93 -5.36
N GLU A 52 0.19 8.15 -5.74
CA GLU A 52 0.84 8.93 -6.80
C GLU A 52 2.31 9.18 -6.46
N TRP A 53 2.60 9.68 -5.25
CA TRP A 53 3.98 9.90 -4.81
C TRP A 53 4.80 8.60 -4.78
N LEU A 54 4.22 7.49 -4.30
CA LEU A 54 4.87 6.18 -4.30
C LEU A 54 5.23 5.71 -5.71
N ARG A 55 4.40 6.00 -6.71
CA ARG A 55 4.64 5.64 -8.12
C ARG A 55 5.68 6.57 -8.77
N ASP A 56 5.46 7.87 -8.67
CA ASP A 56 6.11 8.87 -9.52
C ASP A 56 7.44 9.37 -8.96
N ASP A 57 7.60 9.35 -7.63
CA ASP A 57 8.83 9.79 -7.00
C ASP A 57 10.00 8.86 -7.34
N PRO A 58 11.13 9.39 -7.85
CA PRO A 58 12.30 8.60 -8.20
C PRO A 58 12.95 7.80 -7.08
N SER A 59 12.81 8.20 -5.82
CA SER A 59 13.30 7.41 -4.70
C SER A 59 12.35 6.29 -4.29
N GLN A 60 11.08 6.33 -4.74
CA GLN A 60 10.06 5.35 -4.38
C GLN A 60 9.86 4.27 -5.45
N ARG A 61 9.49 4.67 -6.68
CA ARG A 61 9.35 3.82 -7.86
C ARG A 61 8.49 2.57 -7.65
N PHE A 62 7.32 2.67 -7.03
CA PHE A 62 6.33 1.59 -6.99
C PHE A 62 5.57 1.52 -8.33
N ASP A 63 6.25 1.02 -9.34
CA ASP A 63 5.81 0.98 -10.74
C ASP A 63 4.89 -0.20 -11.08
N TYR A 64 4.69 -1.12 -10.14
CA TYR A 64 3.88 -2.31 -10.35
C TYR A 64 2.82 -2.50 -9.24
N LEU A 65 1.54 -2.37 -9.62
CA LEU A 65 0.40 -2.76 -8.78
C LEU A 65 0.20 -4.27 -8.91
N THR A 66 0.55 -5.00 -7.86
CA THR A 66 0.43 -6.47 -7.83
C THR A 66 -1.01 -6.90 -7.64
N ASP A 67 -1.74 -6.22 -6.75
CA ASP A 67 -3.09 -6.59 -6.35
C ASP A 67 -3.80 -5.43 -5.65
N LEU A 68 -5.13 -5.41 -5.71
CA LEU A 68 -6.01 -4.49 -5.00
C LEU A 68 -7.23 -5.28 -4.55
N THR A 69 -7.50 -5.28 -3.24
CA THR A 69 -8.61 -6.01 -2.64
C THR A 69 -9.19 -5.26 -1.44
N CYS A 70 -10.30 -5.74 -0.91
CA CYS A 70 -10.91 -5.25 0.31
C CYS A 70 -10.92 -6.34 1.38
N VAL A 71 -10.77 -5.94 2.64
CA VAL A 71 -10.85 -6.83 3.80
C VAL A 71 -11.95 -6.32 4.73
N GLU A 72 -12.98 -7.14 4.90
CA GLU A 72 -13.97 -6.96 5.95
C GLU A 72 -13.67 -7.94 7.09
N TYR A 73 -13.63 -7.41 8.31
CA TYR A 73 -13.44 -8.22 9.52
C TYR A 73 -14.79 -8.59 10.12
N ARG A 74 -14.89 -9.79 10.71
CA ARG A 74 -16.09 -10.22 11.45
C ARG A 74 -16.34 -9.39 12.72
N ASP A 75 -15.28 -8.81 13.28
CA ASP A 75 -15.37 -7.91 14.41
C ASP A 75 -15.86 -6.53 13.92
N PRO A 76 -17.06 -6.08 14.33
CA PRO A 76 -17.65 -4.83 13.84
C PRO A 76 -16.89 -3.59 14.31
N GLU A 77 -16.02 -3.71 15.32
CA GLU A 77 -15.19 -2.60 15.80
C GLU A 77 -13.96 -2.36 14.89
N LEU A 78 -13.66 -3.29 13.99
CA LEU A 78 -12.57 -3.15 13.02
C LEU A 78 -13.07 -2.49 11.73
N PRO A 79 -12.26 -1.61 11.13
CA PRO A 79 -12.64 -0.95 9.89
C PRO A 79 -12.67 -1.95 8.72
N LEU A 80 -13.46 -1.63 7.70
CA LEU A 80 -13.26 -2.21 6.37
C LEU A 80 -11.96 -1.62 5.80
N GLU A 81 -11.10 -2.44 5.20
CA GLU A 81 -9.82 -1.96 4.68
C GLU A 81 -9.73 -2.17 3.17
N VAL A 82 -9.45 -1.11 2.41
CA VAL A 82 -8.95 -1.24 1.04
C VAL A 82 -7.45 -1.47 1.08
N VAL A 83 -6.97 -2.49 0.37
CA VAL A 83 -5.58 -2.95 0.42
C VAL A 83 -4.96 -2.89 -0.95
N TYR A 84 -3.88 -2.12 -1.08
CA TYR A 84 -3.03 -2.07 -2.26
C TYR A 84 -1.75 -2.85 -1.99
N GLN A 85 -1.40 -3.77 -2.89
CA GLN A 85 -0.09 -4.45 -2.88
C GLN A 85 0.78 -3.92 -4.01
N LEU A 86 1.82 -3.18 -3.64
CA LEU A 86 2.71 -2.49 -4.56
C LEU A 86 4.08 -3.15 -4.57
N ARG A 87 4.71 -3.14 -5.74
CA ARG A 87 6.09 -3.58 -5.93
C ARG A 87 6.86 -2.51 -6.67
N SER A 88 8.07 -2.23 -6.18
CA SER A 88 9.08 -1.53 -6.96
C SER A 88 9.95 -2.56 -7.66
N LEU A 89 9.90 -2.60 -8.99
CA LEU A 89 10.69 -3.57 -9.78
C LEU A 89 12.18 -3.25 -9.72
N GLU A 90 12.54 -1.97 -9.80
CA GLU A 90 13.92 -1.48 -9.73
C GLU A 90 14.55 -1.77 -8.36
N ARG A 91 13.83 -1.41 -7.29
CA ARG A 91 14.32 -1.56 -5.91
C ARG A 91 14.13 -2.97 -5.35
N ARG A 92 13.30 -3.79 -6.01
CA ARG A 92 12.94 -5.16 -5.61
C ARG A 92 12.36 -5.25 -4.20
N VAL A 93 11.52 -4.27 -3.84
CA VAL A 93 10.84 -4.20 -2.56
C VAL A 93 9.33 -4.16 -2.76
N ASP A 94 8.60 -4.76 -1.82
CA ASP A 94 7.15 -4.77 -1.78
C ASP A 94 6.65 -3.86 -0.65
N LEU A 95 5.52 -3.20 -0.86
CA LEU A 95 4.85 -2.37 0.14
C LEU A 95 3.35 -2.66 0.11
N ARG A 96 2.74 -2.86 1.28
CA ARG A 96 1.29 -2.89 1.39
C ARG A 96 0.77 -1.58 1.97
N VAL A 97 -0.14 -0.95 1.25
CA VAL A 97 -0.87 0.23 1.71
C VAL A 97 -2.29 -0.20 2.07
N LYS A 98 -2.73 0.15 3.27
CA LYS A 98 -4.06 -0.13 3.78
C LYS A 98 -4.80 1.18 4.04
N ILE A 99 -6.06 1.25 3.65
CA ILE A 99 -6.90 2.42 3.84
C ILE A 99 -8.12 1.97 4.63
N PRO A 100 -8.18 2.29 5.95
CA PRO A 100 -9.33 1.96 6.76
C PRO A 100 -10.51 2.89 6.42
N LEU A 101 -11.67 2.29 6.25
CA LEU A 101 -12.96 2.93 6.02
C LEU A 101 -13.89 2.59 7.18
N ASN A 102 -14.68 3.58 7.60
CA ASN A 102 -15.74 3.34 8.56
C ASN A 102 -16.88 2.55 7.86
N PRO A 103 -17.24 1.34 8.32
CA PRO A 103 -18.33 0.56 7.74
C PRO A 103 -19.69 1.28 7.74
N ASP A 104 -19.93 2.14 8.74
CA ASP A 104 -21.17 2.93 8.86
C ASP A 104 -21.12 4.25 8.08
N GLY A 105 -19.99 4.55 7.44
CA GLY A 105 -19.75 5.78 6.69
C GLY A 105 -19.75 5.58 5.18
N PRO A 106 -19.40 6.63 4.41
CA PRO A 106 -19.18 6.52 2.98
C PRO A 106 -18.00 5.58 2.68
N LEU A 107 -18.28 4.47 2.00
CA LEU A 107 -17.29 3.52 1.53
C LEU A 107 -16.72 3.98 0.17
N VAL A 108 -15.98 5.09 0.19
CA VAL A 108 -15.44 5.70 -1.01
C VAL A 108 -13.95 6.00 -0.85
N VAL A 109 -13.19 5.63 -1.88
CA VAL A 109 -11.77 5.93 -2.04
C VAL A 109 -11.58 6.41 -3.47
N ALA A 110 -10.68 7.36 -3.68
CA ALA A 110 -10.34 7.83 -5.02
C ALA A 110 -9.71 6.70 -5.85
N THR A 111 -10.17 6.54 -7.10
CA THR A 111 -9.62 5.57 -8.06
C THR A 111 -8.15 5.86 -8.33
N VAL A 112 -7.38 4.81 -8.60
CA VAL A 112 -5.97 4.90 -9.02
C VAL A 112 -5.77 4.37 -10.45
N THR A 113 -6.83 4.30 -11.25
CA THR A 113 -6.77 3.90 -12.66
C THR A 113 -5.89 4.81 -13.52
N ASP A 114 -5.75 6.08 -13.12
CA ASP A 114 -4.82 7.04 -13.71
C ASP A 114 -3.35 6.76 -13.37
N LEU A 115 -3.11 6.08 -12.24
CA LEU A 115 -1.80 5.65 -11.78
C LEU A 115 -1.42 4.27 -12.35
N TRP A 116 -2.31 3.29 -12.21
CA TRP A 116 -2.12 1.96 -12.77
C TRP A 116 -3.37 1.56 -13.55
N ALA A 117 -3.26 1.48 -14.87
CA ALA A 117 -4.40 1.14 -15.73
C ALA A 117 -5.03 -0.24 -15.38
N GLY A 118 -4.24 -1.16 -14.82
CA GLY A 118 -4.74 -2.46 -14.33
C GLY A 118 -5.68 -2.37 -13.13
N ALA A 119 -5.73 -1.24 -12.42
CA ALA A 119 -6.61 -1.04 -11.28
C ALA A 119 -8.10 -1.06 -11.67
N ASP A 120 -8.47 -0.77 -12.92
CA ASP A 120 -9.88 -0.68 -13.35
C ASP A 120 -10.64 -1.97 -13.03
N TRP A 121 -10.04 -3.10 -13.38
CA TRP A 121 -10.66 -4.40 -13.11
C TRP A 121 -10.70 -4.70 -11.60
N LEU A 122 -9.59 -4.46 -10.89
CA LEU A 122 -9.46 -4.80 -9.48
C LEU A 122 -10.37 -3.94 -8.59
N GLU A 123 -10.53 -2.65 -8.90
CA GLU A 123 -11.46 -1.75 -8.20
C GLU A 123 -12.91 -2.21 -8.40
N ARG A 124 -13.26 -2.68 -9.60
CA ARG A 124 -14.60 -3.19 -9.89
C ARG A 124 -14.86 -4.54 -9.23
N GLU A 125 -13.86 -5.42 -9.17
CA GLU A 125 -13.95 -6.69 -8.45
C GLU A 125 -14.13 -6.44 -6.94
N ALA A 126 -13.35 -5.53 -6.36
CA ALA A 126 -13.47 -5.16 -4.96
C ALA A 126 -14.80 -4.47 -4.62
N TYR A 127 -15.45 -3.82 -5.59
CA TYR A 127 -16.77 -3.21 -5.43
C TYR A 127 -17.92 -4.22 -5.51
N ASP A 128 -17.77 -5.30 -6.31
CA ASP A 128 -18.83 -6.30 -6.52
C ASP A 128 -18.92 -7.33 -5.37
N MET A 129 -17.84 -7.53 -4.62
CA MET A 129 -17.77 -8.41 -3.45
C MET A 129 -18.38 -7.78 -2.20
#